data_AF-A0A3A8GCL7-F1
#
_entry.id   AF-A0A3A8GCL7-F1
#
_cell.length_a   1.000
_cell.length_b   1.000
_cell.length_c   1.000
_cell.angle_alpha   90.00
_cell.angle_beta   90.00
_cell.angle_gamma   90.00
#
_symmetry.space_group_name_H-M   'P 1'
#
loop_
_entity.id
_entity.type
_entity.pdbx_description
1 polymer ?
#
loop_
_entity_poly.entity_id
_entity_poly.type
_entity_poly.pdbx_seq_one_letter_code
_entity_poly.pdbx_strand_id
1 'polypeptide(L)'
;MLTVTPPESKPQDASTEVPGVPVEGGPLPPGANVAVATPGAGVVDPDDLVSTEKTPTLVDRVQAFRAKYERQEMALFFFAGFLYDVLTLSPVDDALTEVQNFVYLAILAGLLVLEQRYPEGVEPPKLLGKVWRFREDALHFFMGSLLSAFTLFLFKSSSGFTPLLFMAGMFGLLVANELPRFRQLGPVIRVAVFSLCVTLYFASLLPVLFGRVGWWIFTLSVVLGCGSIYGLLRVLKRWRPDEKALLRTVAIPGFGAQAVLLGCYFLGVIPPVPLAVQYSGIYHQVKRVSPGVYHLTSEVQPWWKVWTAFHHGDQDFMVRPGEQPMYFFRIFAPKGFEPYRVRVRWYFDHPEKGWTALGKGFLASVSSNGSEGGYRYYAQPGTTPKPGDWRVVLETEAGHEINRLNFTVTEDTRTEPREEKVDVSVLKVTKPISLEDWQKLQPAPVAAAAAPTPATAPAP
;
A
#
# COMPACT_ATOMS: atom_id res chain seq x y z
N MET A 1 -29.09 11.59 -30.53
CA MET A 1 -29.90 10.44 -30.99
C MET A 1 -28.99 9.23 -31.11
N LEU A 2 -29.04 8.33 -30.12
CA LEU A 2 -28.45 6.99 -30.17
C LEU A 2 -29.37 6.10 -29.32
N THR A 3 -30.04 5.18 -30.00
CA THR A 3 -31.11 4.33 -29.47
C THR A 3 -30.50 3.01 -28.96
N VAL A 4 -30.94 2.60 -27.76
CA VAL A 4 -30.50 1.39 -27.05
C VAL A 4 -31.41 0.23 -27.44
N THR A 5 -30.82 -0.93 -27.78
CA THR A 5 -31.52 -2.22 -27.98
C THR A 5 -31.09 -3.21 -26.90
N PRO A 6 -32.01 -3.88 -26.18
CA PRO A 6 -31.70 -4.95 -25.23
C PRO A 6 -31.87 -6.37 -25.85
N PRO A 7 -31.26 -7.42 -25.27
CA PRO A 7 -31.25 -8.77 -25.84
C PRO A 7 -32.42 -9.67 -25.39
N GLU A 8 -32.74 -10.62 -26.25
CA GLU A 8 -33.83 -11.60 -26.20
C GLU A 8 -33.71 -12.65 -25.06
N SER A 9 -34.85 -12.97 -24.44
CA SER A 9 -35.06 -14.14 -23.58
C SER A 9 -35.99 -15.15 -24.27
N LYS A 10 -35.60 -16.43 -24.28
CA LYS A 10 -36.43 -17.56 -24.77
C LYS A 10 -37.38 -18.08 -23.68
N PRO A 11 -38.51 -18.72 -24.05
CA PRO A 11 -39.69 -18.88 -23.19
C PRO A 11 -39.72 -20.18 -22.37
N GLN A 12 -40.46 -20.11 -21.27
CA GLN A 12 -40.95 -21.21 -20.42
C GLN A 12 -41.99 -22.07 -21.16
N ASP A 13 -41.85 -23.39 -21.06
CA ASP A 13 -42.92 -24.34 -21.35
C ASP A 13 -43.73 -24.62 -20.08
N ALA A 14 -45.03 -24.32 -20.17
CA ALA A 14 -46.07 -24.78 -19.26
C ALA A 14 -47.25 -25.25 -20.13
N SER A 15 -47.59 -26.53 -20.04
CA SER A 15 -48.82 -27.06 -20.61
C SER A 15 -49.41 -28.09 -19.67
N THR A 16 -50.43 -27.62 -18.97
CA THR A 16 -51.42 -28.32 -18.16
C THR A 16 -52.40 -29.01 -19.09
N GLU A 17 -52.60 -30.33 -18.96
CA GLU A 17 -53.81 -30.99 -19.49
C GLU A 17 -54.16 -32.23 -18.65
N VAL A 18 -55.42 -32.31 -18.25
CA VAL A 18 -56.17 -33.39 -17.59
C VAL A 18 -57.48 -33.43 -18.40
N PRO A 19 -58.07 -34.58 -18.84
CA PRO A 19 -58.69 -35.56 -17.93
C PRO A 19 -58.86 -37.02 -18.42
N GLY A 20 -59.07 -37.95 -17.48
CA GLY A 20 -59.67 -39.27 -17.75
C GLY A 20 -59.38 -40.37 -16.71
N VAL A 21 -60.43 -40.92 -16.09
CA VAL A 21 -60.49 -42.05 -15.14
C VAL A 21 -61.74 -42.88 -15.57
N PRO A 22 -61.94 -44.21 -15.30
CA PRO A 22 -61.21 -45.20 -14.45
C PRO A 22 -60.97 -46.62 -15.09
N VAL A 23 -60.50 -47.55 -14.22
CA VAL A 23 -60.62 -49.05 -14.25
C VAL A 23 -59.41 -49.76 -14.93
N GLU A 24 -58.67 -50.76 -14.41
CA GLU A 24 -58.86 -51.86 -13.44
C GLU A 24 -57.50 -52.49 -13.01
N GLY A 25 -57.41 -53.07 -11.79
CA GLY A 25 -56.81 -54.39 -11.52
C GLY A 25 -55.27 -54.64 -11.46
N GLY A 26 -54.75 -54.97 -10.27
CA GLY A 26 -53.61 -55.92 -10.10
C GLY A 26 -52.49 -55.52 -9.10
N PRO A 27 -51.87 -56.46 -8.35
CA PRO A 27 -51.52 -56.26 -6.94
C PRO A 27 -50.06 -55.88 -6.62
N LEU A 28 -49.88 -55.17 -5.49
CA LEU A 28 -48.59 -54.82 -4.85
C LEU A 28 -48.14 -55.87 -3.81
N PRO A 29 -46.82 -56.08 -3.61
CA PRO A 29 -46.26 -57.09 -2.71
C PRO A 29 -46.23 -56.66 -1.22
N PRO A 30 -46.17 -57.62 -0.27
CA PRO A 30 -46.40 -57.37 1.15
C PRO A 30 -45.12 -56.99 1.91
N GLY A 31 -45.24 -56.04 2.84
CA GLY A 31 -44.15 -55.66 3.73
C GLY A 31 -44.45 -54.47 4.64
N ALA A 32 -45.68 -54.35 5.14
CA ALA A 32 -46.05 -53.32 6.11
C ALA A 32 -45.84 -53.86 7.53
N ASN A 33 -44.80 -53.36 8.21
CA ASN A 33 -44.65 -53.54 9.65
C ASN A 33 -45.63 -52.61 10.39
N VAL A 34 -46.54 -53.25 11.11
CA VAL A 34 -47.51 -52.65 12.01
C VAL A 34 -46.79 -52.10 13.24
N ALA A 35 -46.81 -50.77 13.43
CA ALA A 35 -46.50 -50.16 14.71
C ALA A 35 -47.81 -49.98 15.50
N VAL A 36 -47.87 -50.63 16.65
CA VAL A 36 -48.97 -50.63 17.61
C VAL A 36 -49.19 -49.23 18.17
N ALA A 37 -50.40 -48.70 18.04
CA ALA A 37 -50.83 -47.45 18.67
C ALA A 37 -51.20 -47.69 20.15
N THR A 38 -50.56 -46.95 21.05
CA THR A 38 -50.95 -46.87 22.46
C THR A 38 -52.07 -45.83 22.62
N PRO A 39 -53.20 -46.14 23.27
CA PRO A 39 -54.25 -45.16 23.52
C PRO A 39 -53.92 -44.36 24.79
N GLY A 40 -53.50 -43.12 24.61
CA GLY A 40 -53.32 -42.14 25.69
C GLY A 40 -53.78 -40.77 25.20
N ALA A 41 -55.09 -40.61 25.04
CA ALA A 41 -55.71 -39.32 24.74
C ALA A 41 -55.59 -38.42 25.98
N GLY A 42 -54.48 -37.70 26.08
CA GLY A 42 -54.38 -36.51 26.92
C GLY A 42 -55.19 -35.39 26.25
N VAL A 43 -56.18 -34.88 26.97
CA VAL A 43 -56.94 -33.68 26.61
C VAL A 43 -55.95 -32.54 26.36
N VAL A 44 -55.89 -32.06 25.11
CA VAL A 44 -55.12 -30.86 24.76
C VAL A 44 -55.90 -29.67 25.33
N ASP A 45 -55.29 -28.99 26.29
CA ASP A 45 -55.80 -27.75 26.85
C ASP A 45 -55.84 -26.68 25.74
N PRO A 46 -56.99 -26.04 25.44
CA PRO A 46 -57.07 -25.01 24.40
C PRO A 46 -56.19 -23.78 24.67
N ASP A 47 -55.62 -23.64 25.87
CA ASP A 47 -54.67 -22.58 26.22
C ASP A 47 -53.22 -22.85 25.73
N ASP A 48 -52.89 -24.07 25.28
CA ASP A 48 -51.55 -24.42 24.76
C ASP A 48 -51.32 -24.06 23.26
N LEU A 49 -52.31 -23.43 22.60
CA LEU A 49 -52.21 -23.00 21.20
C LEU A 49 -51.71 -21.55 21.02
N VAL A 50 -51.37 -20.85 22.11
CA VAL A 50 -50.74 -19.54 22.00
C VAL A 50 -49.24 -19.76 21.81
N SER A 51 -48.80 -19.80 20.55
CA SER A 51 -47.40 -19.57 20.20
C SER A 51 -47.00 -18.20 20.74
N THR A 52 -46.44 -18.19 21.95
CA THR A 52 -45.78 -17.02 22.52
C THR A 52 -44.55 -16.77 21.64
N GLU A 53 -44.73 -15.94 20.61
CA GLU A 53 -43.63 -15.39 19.84
C GLU A 53 -42.71 -14.71 20.86
N LYS A 54 -41.58 -15.36 21.16
CA LYS A 54 -40.57 -14.79 22.04
C LYS A 54 -40.19 -13.42 21.49
N THR A 55 -40.50 -12.36 22.24
CA THR A 55 -40.10 -11.00 21.88
C THR A 55 -38.61 -11.01 21.56
N PRO A 56 -38.19 -10.60 20.33
CA PRO A 56 -36.81 -10.74 19.90
C PRO A 56 -35.93 -9.97 20.88
N THR A 57 -34.97 -10.68 21.48
CA THR A 57 -34.08 -10.10 22.47
C THR A 57 -33.23 -9.01 21.83
N LEU A 58 -32.68 -8.09 22.63
CA LEU A 58 -31.77 -7.06 22.11
C LEU A 58 -30.60 -7.69 21.32
N VAL A 59 -30.15 -8.88 21.72
CA VAL A 59 -29.13 -9.66 21.01
C VAL A 59 -29.62 -10.12 19.64
N ASP A 60 -30.84 -10.66 19.55
CA ASP A 60 -31.44 -11.09 18.28
C ASP A 60 -31.67 -9.92 17.33
N ARG A 61 -32.07 -8.75 17.87
CA ARG A 61 -32.24 -7.51 17.09
C ARG A 61 -30.91 -7.00 16.56
N VAL A 62 -29.85 -7.05 17.36
CA VAL A 62 -28.49 -6.67 16.93
C VAL A 62 -27.96 -7.66 15.89
N GLN A 63 -28.17 -8.96 16.07
CA GLN A 63 -27.77 -9.97 15.10
C GLN A 63 -28.53 -9.85 13.78
N ALA A 64 -29.85 -9.62 13.83
CA ALA A 64 -30.66 -9.37 12.63
C ALA A 64 -30.24 -8.07 11.91
N PHE A 65 -29.88 -7.04 12.66
CA PHE A 65 -29.33 -5.81 12.09
C PHE A 65 -27.96 -6.04 11.43
N ARG A 66 -27.05 -6.77 12.08
CA ARG A 66 -25.75 -7.15 11.49
C ARG A 66 -25.92 -8.00 10.24
N ALA A 67 -26.80 -9.01 10.26
CA ALA A 67 -27.09 -9.82 9.09
C ALA A 67 -27.65 -9.00 7.93
N LYS A 68 -28.47 -7.98 8.21
CA LYS A 68 -29.01 -7.06 7.19
C LYS A 68 -27.92 -6.16 6.57
N TYR A 69 -26.88 -5.81 7.33
CA TYR A 69 -25.84 -4.87 6.92
C TYR A 69 -24.43 -5.49 6.86
N GLU A 70 -24.33 -6.81 6.71
CA GLU A 70 -23.08 -7.58 6.78
C GLU A 70 -21.98 -7.00 5.86
N ARG A 71 -22.34 -6.64 4.63
CA ARG A 71 -21.41 -6.03 3.65
C ARG A 71 -20.90 -4.66 4.09
N GLN A 72 -21.74 -3.87 4.74
CA GLN A 72 -21.38 -2.54 5.23
C GLN A 72 -20.52 -2.64 6.49
N GLU A 73 -20.80 -3.61 7.36
CA GLU A 73 -19.98 -3.93 8.53
C GLU A 73 -18.58 -4.38 8.12
N MET A 74 -18.47 -5.33 7.17
CA MET A 74 -17.18 -5.74 6.61
C MET A 74 -16.41 -4.56 5.99
N ALA A 75 -17.07 -3.74 5.19
CA ALA A 75 -16.44 -2.55 4.61
C ALA A 75 -15.97 -1.56 5.68
N LEU A 76 -16.79 -1.31 6.71
CA LEU A 76 -16.46 -0.41 7.80
C LEU A 76 -15.23 -0.91 8.58
N PHE A 77 -15.18 -2.19 8.96
CA PHE A 77 -14.03 -2.77 9.65
C PHE A 77 -12.78 -2.72 8.78
N PHE A 78 -12.91 -3.02 7.49
CA PHE A 78 -11.82 -2.90 6.53
C PHE A 78 -11.25 -1.47 6.49
N PHE A 79 -12.10 -0.46 6.24
CA PHE A 79 -11.65 0.92 6.15
C PHE A 79 -11.14 1.47 7.50
N ALA A 80 -11.74 1.06 8.62
CA ALA A 80 -11.26 1.44 9.95
C ALA A 80 -9.88 0.84 10.25
N GLY A 81 -9.67 -0.44 9.94
CA GLY A 81 -8.37 -1.10 10.10
C GLY A 81 -7.31 -0.49 9.18
N PHE A 82 -7.64 -0.28 7.91
CA PHE A 82 -6.73 0.39 6.96
C PHE A 82 -6.40 1.82 7.41
N LEU A 83 -7.39 2.60 7.88
CA LEU A 83 -7.15 3.95 8.41
C LEU A 83 -6.28 3.92 9.66
N TYR A 84 -6.48 2.95 10.55
CA TYR A 84 -5.61 2.73 11.69
C TYR A 84 -4.16 2.48 11.24
N ASP A 85 -3.95 1.57 10.28
CA ASP A 85 -2.63 1.27 9.73
C ASP A 85 -1.98 2.51 9.11
N VAL A 86 -2.74 3.35 8.37
CA VAL A 86 -2.25 4.63 7.82
C VAL A 86 -1.74 5.56 8.92
N LEU A 87 -2.47 5.64 10.04
CA LEU A 87 -2.14 6.52 11.17
C LEU A 87 -0.99 5.98 12.03
N THR A 88 -0.83 4.66 12.12
CA THR A 88 0.23 4.01 12.90
C THR A 88 1.46 3.63 12.09
N LEU A 89 1.49 3.90 10.78
CA LEU A 89 2.59 3.49 9.92
C LEU A 89 3.89 4.23 10.26
N SER A 90 4.81 3.52 10.91
CA SER A 90 6.19 3.94 11.14
C SER A 90 6.99 4.05 9.83
N PRO A 91 8.15 4.73 9.86
CA PRO A 91 9.15 4.63 8.79
C PRO A 91 9.52 3.18 8.49
N VAL A 92 9.91 2.92 7.24
CA VAL A 92 10.28 1.57 6.76
C VAL A 92 11.54 1.01 7.41
N ASP A 93 12.40 1.85 7.99
CA ASP A 93 13.59 1.44 8.74
C ASP A 93 13.35 1.23 10.24
N ASP A 94 12.09 1.29 10.69
CA ASP A 94 11.75 1.02 12.08
C ASP A 94 11.87 -0.47 12.41
N ALA A 95 12.86 -0.79 13.26
CA ALA A 95 13.15 -2.17 13.66
C ALA A 95 11.97 -2.86 14.35
N LEU A 96 11.16 -2.12 15.11
CA LEU A 96 9.99 -2.70 15.79
C LEU A 96 8.95 -3.17 14.77
N THR A 97 8.67 -2.34 13.76
CA THR A 97 7.74 -2.68 12.67
C THR A 97 8.24 -3.87 11.86
N GLU A 98 9.54 -3.95 11.56
CA GLU A 98 10.12 -5.10 10.86
C GLU A 98 10.07 -6.39 11.69
N VAL A 99 10.31 -6.31 13.00
CA VAL A 99 10.15 -7.46 13.92
C VAL A 99 8.68 -7.89 13.99
N GLN A 100 7.74 -6.95 14.08
CA GLN A 100 6.31 -7.26 14.08
C GLN A 100 5.90 -7.98 12.79
N ASN A 101 6.32 -7.48 11.63
CA ASN A 101 6.04 -8.11 10.34
C ASN A 101 6.61 -9.54 10.26
N PHE A 102 7.83 -9.75 10.78
CA PHE A 102 8.43 -11.08 10.88
C PHE A 102 7.61 -12.02 11.77
N VAL A 103 7.19 -11.55 12.95
CA VAL A 103 6.35 -12.33 13.87
C VAL A 103 5.02 -12.71 13.20
N TYR A 104 4.39 -11.77 12.49
CA TYR A 104 3.15 -12.01 11.75
C TYR A 104 3.35 -13.06 10.65
N LEU A 105 4.45 -12.98 9.91
CA LEU A 105 4.81 -14.00 8.91
C LEU A 105 5.07 -15.37 9.52
N ALA A 106 5.75 -15.44 10.67
CA ALA A 106 6.02 -16.70 11.36
C ALA A 106 4.72 -17.35 11.87
N ILE A 107 3.82 -16.55 12.45
CA ILE A 107 2.49 -17.01 12.87
C ILE A 107 1.69 -17.49 11.66
N LEU A 108 1.66 -16.72 10.58
CA LEU A 108 0.96 -17.07 9.34
C LEU A 108 1.49 -18.37 8.74
N ALA A 109 2.81 -18.56 8.67
CA ALA A 109 3.43 -19.81 8.24
C ALA A 109 3.01 -20.99 9.13
N GLY A 110 2.99 -20.80 10.45
CA GLY A 110 2.54 -21.81 11.41
C GLY A 110 1.07 -22.18 11.21
N LEU A 111 0.19 -21.19 11.02
CA LEU A 111 -1.24 -21.41 10.75
C LEU A 111 -1.46 -22.17 9.44
N LEU A 112 -0.73 -21.82 8.37
CA LEU A 112 -0.78 -22.55 7.10
C LEU A 112 -0.33 -24.01 7.25
N VAL A 113 0.75 -24.25 8.00
CA VAL A 113 1.21 -25.60 8.30
C VAL A 113 0.14 -26.39 9.07
N LEU A 114 -0.43 -25.79 10.12
CA LEU A 114 -1.46 -26.44 10.94
C LEU A 114 -2.73 -26.71 10.13
N GLU A 115 -3.14 -25.79 9.26
CA GLU A 115 -4.32 -25.94 8.42
C GLU A 115 -4.18 -27.12 7.45
N GLN A 116 -3.00 -27.29 6.85
CA GLN A 116 -2.74 -28.44 5.99
C GLN A 116 -2.67 -29.76 6.75
N ARG A 117 -2.21 -29.71 8.01
CA ARG A 117 -2.13 -30.87 8.90
C ARG A 117 -3.50 -31.31 9.42
N TYR A 118 -4.37 -30.35 9.77
CA TYR A 118 -5.72 -30.58 10.28
C TYR A 118 -6.74 -29.96 9.31
N PRO A 119 -6.93 -30.59 8.13
CA PRO A 119 -7.94 -30.15 7.17
C PRO A 119 -9.35 -30.30 7.78
N GLU A 120 -10.34 -29.71 7.12
CA GLU A 120 -11.74 -29.81 7.55
C GLU A 120 -12.17 -31.26 7.79
N GLY A 121 -12.82 -31.50 8.93
CA GLY A 121 -13.25 -32.83 9.38
C GLY A 121 -12.22 -33.59 10.22
N VAL A 122 -10.98 -33.09 10.38
CA VAL A 122 -9.98 -33.69 11.28
C VAL A 122 -9.90 -32.89 12.58
N GLU A 123 -10.17 -33.54 13.71
CA GLU A 123 -10.13 -32.87 15.01
C GLU A 123 -8.69 -32.49 15.40
N PRO A 124 -8.41 -31.21 15.71
CA PRO A 124 -7.13 -30.80 16.25
C PRO A 124 -6.97 -31.31 17.70
N PRO A 125 -5.75 -31.29 18.26
CA PRO A 125 -5.53 -31.64 19.66
C PRO A 125 -6.45 -30.84 20.60
N LYS A 126 -6.94 -31.45 21.69
CA LYS A 126 -7.93 -30.86 22.63
C LYS A 126 -7.54 -29.46 23.16
N LEU A 127 -6.23 -29.21 23.34
CA LEU A 127 -5.70 -27.92 23.76
C LEU A 127 -5.90 -26.82 22.70
N LEU A 128 -5.89 -27.18 21.41
CA LEU A 128 -6.00 -26.27 20.28
C LEU A 128 -7.45 -26.07 19.83
N GLY A 129 -8.36 -27.01 20.14
CA GLY A 129 -9.75 -27.00 19.64
C GLY A 129 -10.54 -25.72 19.91
N LYS A 130 -10.37 -25.09 21.09
CA LYS A 130 -11.08 -23.83 21.43
C LYS A 130 -10.65 -22.64 20.56
N VAL A 131 -9.38 -22.59 20.16
CA VAL A 131 -8.78 -21.51 19.38
C VAL A 131 -8.91 -21.80 17.88
N TRP A 132 -8.91 -23.07 17.48
CA TRP A 132 -8.96 -23.53 16.10
C TRP A 132 -10.20 -23.06 15.31
N ARG A 133 -11.30 -22.76 16.01
CA ARG A 133 -12.49 -22.16 15.39
C ARG A 133 -12.21 -20.79 14.77
N PHE A 134 -11.23 -20.06 15.28
CA PHE A 134 -10.85 -18.72 14.80
C PHE A 134 -9.67 -18.77 13.81
N ARG A 135 -9.26 -19.96 13.33
CA ARG A 135 -8.08 -20.09 12.47
C ARG A 135 -8.21 -19.29 11.17
N GLU A 136 -9.39 -19.28 10.57
CA GLU A 136 -9.64 -18.62 9.30
C GLU A 136 -9.61 -17.11 9.49
N ASP A 137 -10.29 -16.61 10.53
CA ASP A 137 -10.21 -15.20 10.92
C ASP A 137 -8.77 -14.78 11.22
N ALA A 138 -7.99 -15.61 11.92
CA ALA A 138 -6.59 -15.34 12.20
C ALA A 138 -5.74 -15.29 10.91
N LEU A 139 -5.91 -16.25 10.00
CA LEU A 139 -5.22 -16.26 8.70
C LEU A 139 -5.50 -14.97 7.94
N HIS A 140 -6.77 -14.60 7.80
CA HIS A 140 -7.19 -13.40 7.08
C HIS A 140 -6.75 -12.12 7.79
N PHE A 141 -6.78 -12.07 9.11
CA PHE A 141 -6.25 -10.95 9.89
C PHE A 141 -4.75 -10.74 9.61
N PHE A 142 -3.90 -11.77 9.79
CA PHE A 142 -2.46 -11.61 9.57
C PHE A 142 -2.11 -11.33 8.11
N MET A 143 -2.80 -11.96 7.15
CA MET A 143 -2.63 -11.64 5.72
C MET A 143 -3.05 -10.20 5.42
N GLY A 144 -4.19 -9.76 5.94
CA GLY A 144 -4.72 -8.41 5.76
C GLY A 144 -3.78 -7.35 6.35
N SER A 145 -3.32 -7.53 7.58
CA SER A 145 -2.37 -6.61 8.22
C SER A 145 -1.05 -6.52 7.46
N LEU A 146 -0.48 -7.65 7.00
CA LEU A 146 0.75 -7.65 6.21
C LEU A 146 0.54 -6.99 4.83
N LEU A 147 -0.55 -7.32 4.12
CA LEU A 147 -0.88 -6.69 2.85
C LEU A 147 -1.07 -5.19 3.01
N SER A 148 -1.74 -4.74 4.08
CA SER A 148 -1.95 -3.33 4.40
C SER A 148 -0.61 -2.63 4.63
N ALA A 149 0.23 -3.16 5.53
CA ALA A 149 1.55 -2.61 5.82
C ALA A 149 2.43 -2.47 4.57
N PHE A 150 2.55 -3.54 3.76
CA PHE A 150 3.36 -3.48 2.54
C PHE A 150 2.74 -2.57 1.48
N THR A 151 1.42 -2.53 1.34
CA THR A 151 0.75 -1.58 0.42
C THR A 151 1.08 -0.15 0.80
N LEU A 152 1.04 0.20 2.08
CA LEU A 152 1.35 1.55 2.56
C LEU A 152 2.83 1.90 2.40
N PHE A 153 3.75 0.96 2.62
CA PHE A 153 5.18 1.17 2.33
C PHE A 153 5.44 1.43 0.86
N LEU A 154 4.87 0.60 -0.02
CA LEU A 154 4.99 0.78 -1.47
C LEU A 154 4.37 2.09 -1.94
N PHE A 155 3.19 2.46 -1.39
CA PHE A 155 2.53 3.73 -1.68
C PHE A 155 3.45 4.92 -1.38
N LYS A 156 4.03 4.98 -0.17
CA LYS A 156 4.94 6.06 0.24
C LYS A 156 6.23 6.14 -0.60
N SER A 157 6.68 5.02 -1.17
CA SER A 157 7.88 4.95 -2.03
C SER A 157 7.60 5.13 -3.52
N SER A 158 6.34 5.24 -3.92
CA SER A 158 5.97 5.29 -5.33
C SER A 158 5.49 6.67 -5.76
N SER A 159 5.87 7.06 -6.97
CA SER A 159 5.21 8.12 -7.72
C SER A 159 5.17 7.71 -9.18
N GLY A 160 4.15 8.14 -9.91
CA GLY A 160 4.02 7.85 -11.34
C GLY A 160 3.05 6.71 -11.65
N PHE A 161 2.73 6.54 -12.92
CA PHE A 161 1.63 5.68 -13.35
C PHE A 161 1.95 4.18 -13.26
N THR A 162 3.16 3.76 -13.61
CA THR A 162 3.52 2.33 -13.66
C THR A 162 3.44 1.65 -12.29
N PRO A 163 4.00 2.22 -11.20
CA PRO A 163 3.84 1.64 -9.86
C PRO A 163 2.41 1.61 -9.34
N LEU A 164 1.54 2.52 -9.81
CA LEU A 164 0.12 2.53 -9.41
C LEU A 164 -0.61 1.25 -9.85
N LEU A 165 -0.18 0.60 -10.95
CA LEU A 165 -0.77 -0.67 -11.38
C LEU A 165 -0.50 -1.79 -10.37
N PHE A 166 0.73 -1.91 -9.88
CA PHE A 166 1.06 -2.88 -8.83
C PHE A 166 0.33 -2.56 -7.53
N MET A 167 0.28 -1.28 -7.18
CA MET A 167 -0.41 -0.81 -5.98
C MET A 167 -1.92 -1.06 -6.04
N ALA A 168 -2.56 -0.90 -7.21
CA ALA A 168 -3.95 -1.26 -7.41
C ALA A 168 -4.17 -2.77 -7.26
N GLY A 169 -3.22 -3.59 -7.73
CA GLY A 169 -3.22 -5.04 -7.50
C GLY A 169 -3.11 -5.39 -6.01
N MET A 170 -2.19 -4.76 -5.28
CA MET A 170 -2.00 -4.93 -3.84
C MET A 170 -3.25 -4.53 -3.05
N PHE A 171 -3.82 -3.36 -3.34
CA PHE A 171 -5.08 -2.91 -2.74
C PHE A 171 -6.25 -3.83 -3.09
N GLY A 172 -6.30 -4.32 -4.33
CA GLY A 172 -7.28 -5.32 -4.77
C GLY A 172 -7.18 -6.63 -3.98
N LEU A 173 -5.96 -7.12 -3.72
CA LEU A 173 -5.72 -8.30 -2.87
C LEU A 173 -6.10 -8.05 -1.43
N LEU A 174 -5.82 -6.85 -0.91
CA LEU A 174 -6.19 -6.43 0.44
C LEU A 174 -7.72 -6.40 0.61
N VAL A 175 -8.45 -5.81 -0.35
CA VAL A 175 -9.93 -5.83 -0.35
C VAL A 175 -10.44 -7.26 -0.54
N ALA A 176 -9.85 -8.02 -1.45
CA ALA A 176 -10.25 -9.40 -1.71
C ALA A 176 -10.11 -10.28 -0.47
N ASN A 177 -9.06 -10.07 0.34
CA ASN A 177 -8.84 -10.80 1.59
C ASN A 177 -10.02 -10.72 2.58
N GLU A 178 -10.79 -9.63 2.56
CA GLU A 178 -11.98 -9.47 3.40
C GLU A 178 -13.26 -10.06 2.79
N LEU A 179 -13.26 -10.38 1.49
CA LEU A 179 -14.45 -10.90 0.83
C LEU A 179 -14.67 -12.38 1.15
N PRO A 180 -15.89 -12.80 1.56
CA PRO A 180 -16.18 -14.19 1.90
C PRO A 180 -15.86 -15.18 0.77
N ARG A 181 -16.07 -14.77 -0.49
CA ARG A 181 -15.74 -15.58 -1.67
C ARG A 181 -14.25 -15.90 -1.77
N PHE A 182 -13.39 -14.95 -1.38
CA PHE A 182 -11.95 -15.14 -1.43
C PHE A 182 -11.46 -16.01 -0.27
N ARG A 183 -12.11 -15.90 0.90
CA ARG A 183 -11.86 -16.79 2.05
C ARG A 183 -12.08 -18.27 1.69
N GLN A 184 -13.05 -18.54 0.82
CA GLN A 184 -13.38 -19.88 0.32
C GLN A 184 -12.43 -20.44 -0.77
N LEU A 185 -11.55 -19.61 -1.36
CA LEU A 185 -10.64 -20.06 -2.44
C LEU A 185 -9.50 -20.95 -1.93
N GLY A 186 -9.44 -21.19 -0.62
CA GLY A 186 -8.69 -22.28 -0.02
C GLY A 186 -7.17 -22.09 -0.05
N PRO A 187 -6.41 -23.20 0.04
CA PRO A 187 -4.95 -23.17 0.24
C PRO A 187 -4.16 -22.46 -0.86
N VAL A 188 -4.61 -22.53 -2.11
CA VAL A 188 -3.88 -22.02 -3.28
C VAL A 188 -3.64 -20.51 -3.13
N ILE A 189 -4.69 -19.76 -2.82
CA ILE A 189 -4.61 -18.31 -2.67
C ILE A 189 -3.86 -17.93 -1.40
N ARG A 190 -4.12 -18.64 -0.30
CA ARG A 190 -3.43 -18.38 0.97
C ARG A 190 -1.92 -18.55 0.84
N VAL A 191 -1.45 -19.57 0.10
CA VAL A 191 -0.02 -19.74 -0.19
C VAL A 191 0.50 -18.68 -1.14
N ALA A 192 -0.25 -18.28 -2.18
CA ALA A 192 0.17 -17.21 -3.09
C ALA A 192 0.34 -15.88 -2.35
N VAL A 193 -0.61 -15.50 -1.50
CA VAL A 193 -0.56 -14.27 -0.68
C VAL A 193 0.55 -14.37 0.36
N PHE A 194 0.72 -15.52 1.02
CA PHE A 194 1.86 -15.73 1.92
C PHE A 194 3.20 -15.56 1.20
N SER A 195 3.33 -16.14 0.00
CA SER A 195 4.53 -16.02 -0.84
C SER A 195 4.83 -14.58 -1.22
N LEU A 196 3.80 -13.83 -1.60
CA LEU A 196 3.87 -12.38 -1.83
C LEU A 196 4.37 -11.64 -0.58
N CYS A 197 3.75 -11.85 0.58
CA CYS A 197 4.11 -11.17 1.82
C CYS A 197 5.54 -11.48 2.28
N VAL A 198 6.00 -12.73 2.16
CA VAL A 198 7.39 -13.10 2.49
C VAL A 198 8.39 -12.38 1.59
N THR A 199 8.12 -12.31 0.29
CA THR A 199 9.04 -11.63 -0.64
C THR A 199 9.03 -10.12 -0.43
N LEU A 200 7.87 -9.51 -0.17
CA LEU A 200 7.77 -8.09 0.16
C LEU A 200 8.48 -7.75 1.46
N TYR A 201 8.40 -8.63 2.47
CA TYR A 201 9.18 -8.52 3.70
C TYR A 201 10.69 -8.53 3.43
N PHE A 202 11.20 -9.50 2.66
CA PHE A 202 12.62 -9.47 2.31
C PHE A 202 12.99 -8.30 1.39
N ALA A 203 12.06 -7.80 0.58
CA ALA A 203 12.27 -6.63 -0.26
C ALA A 203 12.31 -5.32 0.53
N SER A 204 11.68 -5.25 1.71
CA SER A 204 11.83 -4.12 2.64
C SER A 204 13.07 -4.30 3.53
N LEU A 205 13.26 -5.49 4.11
CA LEU A 205 14.32 -5.78 5.08
C LEU A 205 15.72 -5.71 4.46
N LEU A 206 15.95 -6.39 3.32
CA LEU A 206 17.32 -6.56 2.81
C LEU A 206 17.98 -5.25 2.39
N PRO A 207 17.30 -4.30 1.73
CA PRO A 207 17.89 -2.99 1.48
C PRO A 207 18.32 -2.26 2.74
N VAL A 208 17.52 -2.33 3.81
CA VAL A 208 17.84 -1.73 5.12
C VAL A 208 19.04 -2.43 5.77
N LEU A 209 19.07 -3.76 5.75
CA LEU A 209 20.15 -4.56 6.33
C LEU A 209 21.49 -4.37 5.60
N PHE A 210 21.46 -4.36 4.26
CA PHE A 210 22.68 -4.19 3.45
C PHE A 210 23.07 -2.73 3.24
N GLY A 211 22.16 -1.79 3.50
CA GLY A 211 22.39 -0.36 3.27
C GLY A 211 22.46 0.01 1.79
N ARG A 212 21.80 -0.71 0.89
CA ARG A 212 21.85 -0.47 -0.56
C ARG A 212 20.55 -0.85 -1.25
N VAL A 213 20.30 -0.30 -2.44
CA VAL A 213 19.19 -0.71 -3.32
C VAL A 213 19.77 -1.19 -4.65
N GLY A 214 19.24 -2.27 -5.21
CA GLY A 214 19.67 -2.77 -6.51
C GLY A 214 18.97 -4.06 -6.92
N TRP A 215 19.15 -4.42 -8.19
CA TRP A 215 18.53 -5.61 -8.79
C TRP A 215 18.94 -6.91 -8.09
N TRP A 216 20.19 -7.02 -7.65
CA TRP A 216 20.69 -8.21 -6.98
C TRP A 216 20.08 -8.37 -5.57
N ILE A 217 19.72 -7.26 -4.90
CA ILE A 217 19.05 -7.28 -3.58
C ILE A 217 17.64 -7.79 -3.74
N PHE A 218 16.91 -7.23 -4.70
CA PHE A 218 15.55 -7.70 -4.99
C PHE A 218 15.55 -9.17 -5.41
N THR A 219 16.51 -9.57 -6.25
CA THR A 219 16.66 -10.98 -6.65
C THR A 219 16.95 -11.87 -5.44
N LEU A 220 17.78 -11.40 -4.50
CA LEU A 220 18.00 -12.11 -3.24
C LEU A 220 16.71 -12.22 -2.40
N SER A 221 15.88 -11.18 -2.34
CA SER A 221 14.57 -11.23 -1.68
C SER A 221 13.67 -12.30 -2.30
N VAL A 222 13.64 -12.41 -3.64
CA VAL A 222 12.91 -13.45 -4.36
C VAL A 222 13.48 -14.84 -4.07
N VAL A 223 14.81 -14.99 -4.05
CA VAL A 223 15.47 -16.27 -3.70
C VAL A 223 15.13 -16.70 -2.28
N LEU A 224 15.12 -15.78 -1.32
CA LEU A 224 14.70 -16.08 0.06
C LEU A 224 13.21 -16.41 0.13
N GLY A 225 12.35 -15.72 -0.62
CA GLY A 225 10.93 -16.05 -0.77
C GLY A 225 10.72 -17.47 -1.31
N CYS A 226 11.42 -17.83 -2.40
CA CYS A 226 11.48 -19.20 -2.93
C CYS A 226 11.95 -20.20 -1.85
N GLY A 227 12.98 -19.85 -1.08
CA GLY A 227 13.50 -20.64 0.03
C GLY A 227 12.45 -20.91 1.12
N SER A 228 11.66 -19.89 1.48
CA SER A 228 10.56 -20.01 2.45
C SER A 228 9.44 -20.92 1.94
N ILE A 229 9.06 -20.81 0.66
CA ILE A 229 8.08 -21.71 0.04
C ILE A 229 8.60 -23.14 -0.04
N TYR A 230 9.87 -23.32 -0.41
CA TYR A 230 10.51 -24.63 -0.40
C TYR A 230 10.58 -25.23 1.02
N GLY A 231 10.86 -24.40 2.03
CA GLY A 231 10.80 -24.79 3.45
C GLY A 231 9.42 -25.28 3.85
N LEU A 232 8.37 -24.51 3.50
CA LEU A 232 6.98 -24.89 3.73
C LEU A 232 6.63 -26.23 3.05
N LEU A 233 7.00 -26.40 1.77
CA LEU A 233 6.84 -27.65 1.03
C LEU A 233 7.50 -28.83 1.73
N ARG A 234 8.76 -28.67 2.14
CA ARG A 234 9.49 -29.71 2.88
C ARG A 234 8.76 -30.07 4.16
N VAL A 235 8.27 -29.07 4.90
CA VAL A 235 7.56 -29.27 6.18
C VAL A 235 6.29 -30.07 5.95
N LEU A 236 5.49 -29.69 4.96
CA LEU A 236 4.25 -30.37 4.61
C LEU A 236 4.45 -31.80 4.07
N LYS A 237 5.52 -32.03 3.28
CA LYS A 237 5.85 -33.38 2.75
C LYS A 237 6.06 -34.42 3.85
N ARG A 238 6.43 -34.01 5.07
CA ARG A 238 6.60 -34.91 6.23
C ARG A 238 5.29 -35.55 6.69
N TRP A 239 4.14 -34.91 6.41
CA TRP A 239 2.81 -35.37 6.85
C TRP A 239 1.87 -35.72 5.70
N ARG A 240 2.09 -35.12 4.52
CA ARG A 240 1.32 -35.37 3.30
C ARG A 240 2.24 -35.92 2.22
N PRO A 241 2.26 -37.24 1.97
CA PRO A 241 3.07 -37.83 0.91
C PRO A 241 2.49 -37.59 -0.49
N ASP A 242 1.27 -37.06 -0.62
CA ASP A 242 0.68 -36.73 -1.93
C ASP A 242 1.38 -35.53 -2.58
N GLU A 243 2.34 -35.84 -3.45
CA GLU A 243 3.13 -34.85 -4.17
C GLU A 243 2.31 -34.01 -5.14
N LYS A 244 1.24 -34.56 -5.74
CA LYS A 244 0.40 -33.83 -6.70
C LYS A 244 -0.42 -32.75 -6.00
N ALA A 245 -0.97 -33.07 -4.83
CA ALA A 245 -1.68 -32.10 -4.00
C ALA A 245 -0.74 -30.95 -3.59
N LEU A 246 0.44 -31.26 -3.04
CA LEU A 246 1.43 -30.26 -2.63
C LEU A 246 1.92 -29.38 -3.79
N LEU A 247 2.11 -29.99 -4.97
CA LEU A 247 2.47 -29.25 -6.17
C LEU A 247 1.40 -28.21 -6.51
N ARG A 248 0.12 -28.61 -6.53
CA ARG A 248 -1.01 -27.74 -6.90
C ARG A 248 -1.33 -26.67 -5.86
N THR A 249 -1.28 -27.02 -4.57
CA THR A 249 -1.73 -26.12 -3.50
C THR A 249 -0.63 -25.25 -2.91
N VAL A 250 0.64 -25.64 -3.07
CA VAL A 250 1.77 -24.93 -2.45
C VAL A 250 2.81 -24.49 -3.48
N ALA A 251 3.37 -25.42 -4.26
CA ALA A 251 4.50 -25.11 -5.13
C ALA A 251 4.11 -24.19 -6.29
N ILE A 252 3.05 -24.52 -7.05
CA ILE A 252 2.57 -23.71 -8.17
C ILE A 252 2.18 -22.29 -7.71
N PRO A 253 1.30 -22.09 -6.71
CA PRO A 253 0.95 -20.73 -6.27
C PRO A 253 2.12 -19.99 -5.63
N GLY A 254 2.95 -20.66 -4.84
CA GLY A 254 4.09 -20.05 -4.17
C GLY A 254 5.16 -19.60 -5.17
N PHE A 255 5.71 -20.52 -5.97
CA PHE A 255 6.73 -20.16 -6.98
C PHE A 255 6.15 -19.33 -8.13
N GLY A 256 4.86 -19.50 -8.45
CA GLY A 256 4.15 -18.64 -9.41
C GLY A 256 4.12 -17.18 -8.96
N ALA A 257 3.84 -16.92 -7.67
CA ALA A 257 3.92 -15.57 -7.12
C ALA A 257 5.34 -14.98 -7.22
N GLN A 258 6.38 -15.79 -7.00
CA GLN A 258 7.78 -15.36 -7.16
C GLN A 258 8.10 -14.96 -8.60
N ALA A 259 7.65 -15.75 -9.58
CA ALA A 259 7.83 -15.45 -11.00
C ALA A 259 7.10 -14.16 -11.40
N VAL A 260 5.87 -13.95 -10.92
CA VAL A 260 5.11 -12.72 -11.14
C VAL A 260 5.84 -11.52 -10.56
N LEU A 261 6.30 -11.58 -9.30
CA LEU A 261 7.02 -10.49 -8.66
C LEU A 261 8.32 -10.14 -9.38
N LEU A 262 9.06 -11.16 -9.82
CA LEU A 262 10.28 -10.95 -10.60
C LEU A 262 9.98 -10.26 -11.94
N GLY A 263 8.92 -10.68 -12.64
CA GLY A 263 8.44 -10.00 -13.84
C GLY A 263 8.04 -8.55 -13.59
N CYS A 264 7.25 -8.29 -12.55
CA CYS A 264 6.84 -6.94 -12.16
C CYS A 264 8.03 -6.03 -11.82
N TYR A 265 9.10 -6.58 -11.22
CA TYR A 265 10.33 -5.83 -10.94
C TYR A 265 11.04 -5.40 -12.22
N PHE A 266 11.28 -6.32 -13.16
CA PHE A 266 11.98 -6.00 -14.42
C PHE A 266 11.16 -5.10 -15.34
N LEU A 267 9.83 -5.15 -15.24
CA LEU A 267 8.93 -4.22 -15.93
C LEU A 267 8.85 -2.84 -15.24
N GLY A 268 9.52 -2.64 -14.10
CA GLY A 268 9.50 -1.37 -13.36
C GLY A 268 8.16 -1.06 -12.68
N VAL A 269 7.31 -2.08 -12.47
CA VAL A 269 6.00 -1.94 -11.81
C VAL A 269 6.15 -1.98 -10.29
N ILE A 270 7.18 -2.66 -9.77
CA ILE A 270 7.49 -2.63 -8.33
C ILE A 270 8.39 -1.41 -8.05
N PRO A 271 7.96 -0.46 -7.20
CA PRO A 271 8.78 0.69 -6.85
C PRO A 271 10.03 0.25 -6.06
N PRO A 272 11.15 0.97 -6.19
CA PRO A 272 12.39 0.67 -5.48
C PRO A 272 12.29 1.07 -3.99
N VAL A 273 11.76 0.20 -3.14
CA VAL A 273 11.76 0.35 -1.67
C VAL A 273 13.20 0.19 -1.13
N PRO A 274 13.64 0.94 -0.09
CA PRO A 274 12.94 1.95 0.73
C PRO A 274 13.09 3.39 0.25
N LEU A 275 13.54 3.62 -0.99
CA LEU A 275 13.77 4.97 -1.49
C LEU A 275 12.42 5.68 -1.63
N ALA A 276 12.20 6.70 -0.80
CA ALA A 276 11.00 7.51 -0.83
C ALA A 276 11.39 8.98 -0.83
N VAL A 277 10.83 9.75 -1.76
CA VAL A 277 10.90 11.21 -1.68
C VAL A 277 9.94 11.68 -0.60
N GLN A 278 10.50 12.23 0.48
CA GLN A 278 9.74 12.77 1.61
C GLN A 278 9.13 14.14 1.27
N TYR A 279 9.79 14.90 0.39
CA TYR A 279 9.34 16.20 -0.07
C TYR A 279 9.99 16.57 -1.41
N SER A 280 9.28 17.25 -2.29
CA SER A 280 9.84 17.80 -3.52
C SER A 280 9.01 18.96 -4.05
N GLY A 281 9.63 19.90 -4.76
CA GLY A 281 8.94 21.02 -5.39
C GLY A 281 9.80 21.73 -6.45
N ILE A 282 9.14 22.55 -7.28
CA ILE A 282 9.79 23.44 -8.24
C ILE A 282 9.87 24.85 -7.64
N TYR A 283 11.04 25.48 -7.72
CA TYR A 283 11.30 26.78 -7.12
C TYR A 283 12.04 27.69 -8.09
N HIS A 284 11.85 28.99 -7.94
CA HIS A 284 12.65 30.02 -8.63
C HIS A 284 14.08 30.05 -8.07
N GLN A 285 14.24 29.80 -6.76
CA GLN A 285 15.55 29.78 -6.15
C GLN A 285 15.64 28.78 -4.99
N VAL A 286 16.76 28.06 -4.94
CA VAL A 286 17.14 27.20 -3.83
C VAL A 286 18.51 27.66 -3.32
N LYS A 287 18.55 28.22 -2.12
CA LYS A 287 19.78 28.71 -1.48
C LYS A 287 20.09 27.89 -0.24
N ARG A 288 21.26 27.25 -0.21
CA ARG A 288 21.80 26.64 1.02
C ARG A 288 22.40 27.74 1.89
N VAL A 289 21.70 28.13 2.95
CA VAL A 289 22.12 29.23 3.84
C VAL A 289 23.05 28.79 4.96
N SER A 290 22.92 27.55 5.43
CA SER A 290 23.80 26.95 6.42
C SER A 290 23.82 25.42 6.26
N PRO A 291 24.68 24.68 7.00
CA PRO A 291 24.69 23.22 6.95
C PRO A 291 23.31 22.63 7.26
N GLY A 292 22.66 22.09 6.24
CA GLY A 292 21.34 21.48 6.40
C GLY A 292 20.19 22.49 6.60
N VAL A 293 20.31 23.73 6.10
CA VAL A 293 19.19 24.67 5.98
C VAL A 293 19.16 25.21 4.56
N TYR A 294 18.00 25.10 3.91
CA TYR A 294 17.75 25.60 2.55
C TYR A 294 16.59 26.58 2.56
N HIS A 295 16.77 27.72 1.92
CA HIS A 295 15.69 28.63 1.56
C HIS A 295 15.17 28.23 0.18
N LEU A 296 13.86 28.07 0.08
CA LEU A 296 13.12 27.68 -1.11
C LEU A 296 12.20 28.85 -1.48
N THR A 297 12.50 29.52 -2.58
CA THR A 297 11.76 30.70 -3.04
C THR A 297 10.79 30.31 -4.15
N SER A 298 9.51 30.60 -3.96
CA SER A 298 8.43 30.42 -4.94
C SER A 298 7.62 31.70 -5.11
N GLU A 299 6.80 31.79 -6.15
CA GLU A 299 5.83 32.90 -6.27
C GLU A 299 4.66 32.71 -5.29
N VAL A 300 4.10 33.82 -4.79
CA VAL A 300 2.87 33.79 -4.00
C VAL A 300 1.71 33.36 -4.92
N GLN A 301 1.10 32.22 -4.59
CA GLN A 301 -0.03 31.70 -5.35
C GLN A 301 -1.32 32.43 -4.97
N PRO A 302 -2.20 32.77 -5.94
CA PRO A 302 -3.47 33.41 -5.64
C PRO A 302 -4.36 32.55 -4.72
N TRP A 303 -4.99 33.16 -3.73
CA TRP A 303 -5.80 32.47 -2.71
C TRP A 303 -6.94 31.61 -3.29
N TRP A 304 -7.44 31.95 -4.48
CA TRP A 304 -8.51 31.21 -5.16
C TRP A 304 -8.02 29.90 -5.81
N LYS A 305 -6.71 29.73 -6.01
CA LYS A 305 -6.13 28.47 -6.52
C LYS A 305 -6.01 27.45 -5.39
N VAL A 306 -7.10 27.11 -4.71
CA VAL A 306 -7.09 26.22 -3.54
C VAL A 306 -6.49 24.83 -3.82
N TRP A 307 -6.47 24.39 -5.10
CA TRP A 307 -5.82 23.14 -5.49
C TRP A 307 -4.28 23.19 -5.37
N THR A 308 -3.64 24.36 -5.45
CA THR A 308 -2.19 24.49 -5.26
C THR A 308 -1.77 24.23 -3.81
N ALA A 309 -2.71 24.25 -2.85
CA ALA A 309 -2.44 23.86 -1.46
C ALA A 309 -2.01 22.39 -1.32
N PHE A 310 -2.35 21.53 -2.29
CA PHE A 310 -1.93 20.13 -2.34
C PHE A 310 -0.62 19.92 -3.12
N HIS A 311 -0.10 20.98 -3.76
CA HIS A 311 1.16 20.96 -4.49
C HIS A 311 2.27 21.69 -3.72
N HIS A 312 3.50 21.45 -4.13
CA HIS A 312 4.69 21.98 -3.46
C HIS A 312 5.53 22.76 -4.47
N GLY A 313 5.80 24.04 -4.15
CA GLY A 313 6.44 24.96 -5.08
C GLY A 313 5.51 25.42 -6.22
N ASP A 314 6.10 25.94 -7.29
CA ASP A 314 5.37 26.53 -8.41
C ASP A 314 4.98 25.48 -9.45
N GLN A 315 3.66 25.33 -9.66
CA GLN A 315 3.11 24.52 -10.75
C GLN A 315 3.00 25.33 -12.05
N ASP A 316 2.74 26.63 -11.94
CA ASP A 316 2.78 27.59 -13.04
C ASP A 316 4.07 28.41 -12.87
N PHE A 317 5.16 27.95 -13.49
CA PHE A 317 6.47 28.58 -13.38
C PHE A 317 6.59 29.71 -14.41
N MET A 318 6.46 30.96 -13.96
CA MET A 318 6.62 32.12 -14.85
C MET A 318 8.10 32.42 -15.05
N VAL A 319 8.64 32.15 -16.23
CA VAL A 319 10.09 32.27 -16.50
C VAL A 319 10.45 33.65 -17.03
N ARG A 320 11.49 34.28 -16.43
CA ARG A 320 12.17 35.47 -16.97
C ARG A 320 13.39 35.08 -17.82
N PRO A 321 13.88 35.98 -18.70
CA PRO A 321 15.09 35.71 -19.49
C PRO A 321 16.28 35.29 -18.63
N GLY A 322 16.88 34.13 -18.93
CA GLY A 322 18.03 33.57 -18.21
C GLY A 322 17.69 32.81 -16.93
N GLU A 323 16.43 32.81 -16.50
CA GLU A 323 15.97 32.07 -15.33
C GLU A 323 15.82 30.57 -15.63
N GLN A 324 15.98 29.73 -14.61
CA GLN A 324 15.79 28.29 -14.70
C GLN A 324 15.03 27.78 -13.46
N PRO A 325 14.12 26.82 -13.64
CA PRO A 325 13.45 26.17 -12.52
C PRO A 325 14.45 25.32 -11.74
N MET A 326 14.34 25.35 -10.41
CA MET A 326 15.11 24.51 -9.50
C MET A 326 14.21 23.44 -8.91
N TYR A 327 14.45 22.19 -9.27
CA TYR A 327 13.80 21.04 -8.65
C TYR A 327 14.52 20.72 -7.34
N PHE A 328 13.88 21.03 -6.21
CA PHE A 328 14.35 20.63 -4.88
C PHE A 328 13.67 19.34 -4.48
N PHE A 329 14.44 18.42 -3.88
CA PHE A 329 13.89 17.21 -3.30
C PHE A 329 14.62 16.80 -2.03
N ARG A 330 13.88 16.09 -1.18
CA ARG A 330 14.32 15.45 0.05
C ARG A 330 14.02 13.96 -0.09
N ILE A 331 15.07 13.16 -0.23
CA ILE A 331 14.96 11.71 -0.37
C ILE A 331 15.36 11.04 0.95
N PHE A 332 14.55 10.08 1.39
CA PHE A 332 14.86 9.29 2.56
C PHE A 332 16.15 8.48 2.35
N ALA A 333 17.05 8.52 3.32
CA ALA A 333 18.29 7.77 3.32
C ALA A 333 18.47 7.18 4.73
N PRO A 334 18.17 5.87 4.93
CA PRO A 334 18.30 5.24 6.23
C PRO A 334 19.72 5.36 6.79
N LYS A 335 19.86 5.34 8.12
CA LYS A 335 21.18 5.39 8.75
C LYS A 335 22.03 4.20 8.28
N GLY A 336 23.26 4.47 7.84
CA GLY A 336 24.19 3.43 7.41
C GLY A 336 24.04 2.98 5.96
N PHE A 337 23.16 3.61 5.17
CA PHE A 337 23.12 3.39 3.73
C PHE A 337 24.42 3.83 3.05
N GLU A 338 24.96 2.96 2.19
CA GLU A 338 26.05 3.29 1.28
C GLU A 338 25.64 4.46 0.38
N PRO A 339 26.58 5.35 0.01
CA PRO A 339 26.30 6.38 -0.96
C PRO A 339 25.81 5.77 -2.28
N TYR A 340 24.62 6.19 -2.71
CA TYR A 340 24.02 5.77 -3.97
C TYR A 340 23.72 6.99 -4.83
N ARG A 341 23.48 6.81 -6.14
CA ARG A 341 23.11 7.95 -7.00
C ARG A 341 21.69 7.83 -7.49
N VAL A 342 21.07 8.98 -7.63
CA VAL A 342 19.77 9.15 -8.27
C VAL A 342 19.94 10.10 -9.44
N ARG A 343 19.15 9.89 -10.49
CA ARG A 343 19.18 10.70 -11.71
C ARG A 343 17.95 11.60 -11.74
N VAL A 344 18.18 12.90 -11.93
CA VAL A 344 17.13 13.87 -12.23
C VAL A 344 17.08 14.06 -13.74
N ARG A 345 15.96 13.72 -14.36
CA ARG A 345 15.71 13.94 -15.79
C ARG A 345 14.59 14.93 -16.00
N TRP A 346 14.80 15.86 -16.91
CA TRP A 346 13.80 16.83 -17.33
C TRP A 346 13.21 16.39 -18.66
N TYR A 347 11.91 16.58 -18.83
CA TYR A 347 11.21 16.34 -20.08
C TYR A 347 10.33 17.54 -20.41
N PHE A 348 10.26 17.85 -21.70
CA PHE A 348 9.36 18.85 -22.27
C PHE A 348 8.33 18.13 -23.15
N ASP A 349 7.06 18.53 -23.05
CA ASP A 349 6.02 17.99 -23.92
C ASP A 349 6.08 18.68 -25.29
N HIS A 350 6.75 18.04 -26.24
CA HIS A 350 6.93 18.59 -27.58
C HIS A 350 5.66 18.38 -28.41
N PRO A 351 5.09 19.41 -29.06
CA PRO A 351 3.82 19.30 -29.80
C PRO A 351 3.76 18.14 -30.81
N GLU A 352 4.89 17.82 -31.46
CA GLU A 352 4.97 16.76 -32.46
C GLU A 352 5.49 15.41 -31.95
N LYS A 353 6.24 15.41 -30.83
CA LYS A 353 7.00 14.22 -30.37
C LYS A 353 6.53 13.70 -29.02
N GLY A 354 5.64 14.43 -28.34
CA GLY A 354 5.31 14.22 -26.95
C GLY A 354 6.50 14.47 -26.02
N TRP A 355 6.44 13.87 -24.84
CA TRP A 355 7.47 13.96 -23.80
C TRP A 355 8.87 13.61 -24.31
N THR A 356 9.71 14.64 -24.46
CA THR A 356 11.08 14.55 -24.96
C THR A 356 12.06 14.87 -23.84
N ALA A 357 13.03 13.98 -23.59
CA ALA A 357 14.03 14.16 -22.55
C ALA A 357 15.04 15.28 -22.89
N LEU A 358 15.38 16.09 -21.90
CA LEU A 358 16.40 17.13 -22.00
C LEU A 358 17.76 16.57 -21.54
N GLY A 359 18.61 16.23 -22.50
CA GLY A 359 19.96 15.73 -22.24
C GLY A 359 19.97 14.39 -21.49
N LYS A 360 21.08 14.10 -20.78
CA LYS A 360 21.27 12.82 -20.07
C LYS A 360 20.71 12.81 -18.64
N GLY A 361 20.27 13.96 -18.13
CA GLY A 361 19.90 14.15 -16.73
C GLY A 361 21.11 14.37 -15.81
N PHE A 362 20.83 14.88 -14.61
CA PHE A 362 21.81 15.15 -13.56
C PHE A 362 21.92 13.97 -12.59
N LEU A 363 23.13 13.54 -12.22
CA LEU A 363 23.34 12.48 -11.24
C LEU A 363 23.70 13.06 -9.87
N ALA A 364 22.78 12.97 -8.92
CA ALA A 364 22.99 13.38 -7.54
C ALA A 364 23.47 12.20 -6.70
N SER A 365 24.60 12.36 -6.01
CA SER A 365 25.08 11.39 -5.02
C SER A 365 24.36 11.62 -3.69
N VAL A 366 23.54 10.65 -3.30
CA VAL A 366 22.82 10.63 -2.03
C VAL A 366 23.66 9.89 -1.00
N SER A 367 23.85 10.50 0.17
CA SER A 367 24.52 9.84 1.29
C SER A 367 23.67 9.89 2.55
N SER A 368 23.73 8.81 3.34
CA SER A 368 23.19 8.79 4.69
C SER A 368 24.00 9.76 5.55
N ASN A 369 23.41 10.89 5.93
CA ASN A 369 24.00 11.82 6.90
C ASN A 369 23.55 11.55 8.34
N GLY A 370 22.93 10.39 8.60
CA GLY A 370 22.46 10.00 9.93
C GLY A 370 21.20 10.75 10.42
N SER A 371 20.61 11.63 9.60
CA SER A 371 19.41 12.38 9.97
C SER A 371 18.14 11.75 9.41
N GLU A 372 17.12 11.55 10.25
CA GLU A 372 15.78 11.04 9.87
C GLU A 372 15.12 11.89 8.77
N GLY A 373 15.63 13.11 8.60
CA GLY A 373 15.16 14.03 7.60
C GLY A 373 15.70 13.88 6.19
N GLY A 374 16.37 12.77 5.88
CA GLY A 374 16.77 12.48 4.52
C GLY A 374 17.81 13.44 3.92
N TYR A 375 18.27 13.05 2.75
CA TYR A 375 19.22 13.81 1.95
C TYR A 375 18.48 14.85 1.12
N ARG A 376 19.00 16.08 1.11
CA ARG A 376 18.40 17.21 0.37
C ARG A 376 19.31 17.63 -0.75
N TYR A 377 18.72 17.81 -1.92
CA TYR A 377 19.42 18.20 -3.12
C TYR A 377 18.53 19.07 -3.99
N TYR A 378 19.14 19.79 -4.94
CA TYR A 378 18.41 20.48 -5.98
C TYR A 378 19.13 20.35 -7.32
N ALA A 379 18.37 20.33 -8.39
CA ALA A 379 18.90 20.27 -9.75
C ALA A 379 18.19 21.29 -10.63
N GLN A 380 18.86 21.71 -11.69
CA GLN A 380 18.33 22.62 -12.71
C GLN A 380 18.50 21.96 -14.09
N PRO A 381 17.67 22.31 -15.08
CA PRO A 381 17.77 21.76 -16.44
C PRO A 381 19.06 22.15 -17.16
N GLY A 382 19.74 23.22 -16.71
CA GLY A 382 20.98 23.72 -17.31
C GLY A 382 20.76 24.66 -18.51
N THR A 383 19.51 24.99 -18.80
CA THR A 383 19.10 25.92 -19.86
C THR A 383 17.78 26.58 -19.47
N THR A 384 17.49 27.75 -20.02
CA THR A 384 16.20 28.41 -19.83
C THR A 384 15.08 27.57 -20.47
N PRO A 385 14.04 27.19 -19.72
CA PRO A 385 12.96 26.38 -20.26
C PRO A 385 12.15 27.16 -21.30
N LYS A 386 11.69 26.46 -22.33
CA LYS A 386 10.69 26.97 -23.27
C LYS A 386 9.31 26.97 -22.61
N PRO A 387 8.41 27.88 -23.00
CA PRO A 387 7.01 27.82 -22.58
C PRO A 387 6.33 26.50 -22.98
N GLY A 388 5.44 26.01 -22.13
CA GLY A 388 4.70 24.76 -22.31
C GLY A 388 4.82 23.81 -21.12
N ASP A 389 4.42 22.56 -21.30
CA ASP A 389 4.37 21.58 -20.21
C ASP A 389 5.71 20.86 -20.02
N TRP A 390 6.11 20.77 -18.76
CA TRP A 390 7.34 20.17 -18.32
C TRP A 390 7.07 19.10 -17.27
N ARG A 391 7.99 18.16 -17.18
CA ARG A 391 8.08 17.26 -16.04
C ARG A 391 9.50 16.98 -15.66
N VAL A 392 9.72 16.81 -14.38
CA VAL A 392 10.98 16.33 -13.81
C VAL A 392 10.73 14.97 -13.18
N VAL A 393 11.63 14.04 -13.45
CA VAL A 393 11.59 12.66 -12.95
C VAL A 393 12.88 12.41 -12.17
N LEU A 394 12.74 12.02 -10.92
CA LEU A 394 13.80 11.45 -10.10
C LEU A 394 13.72 9.93 -10.23
N GLU A 395 14.78 9.31 -10.73
CA GLU A 395 14.86 7.87 -10.96
C GLU A 395 16.14 7.28 -10.34
N THR A 396 16.14 5.97 -10.08
CA THR A 396 17.36 5.22 -9.75
C THR A 396 18.31 5.21 -10.95
N GLU A 397 19.58 4.83 -10.73
CA GLU A 397 20.53 4.67 -11.85
C GLU A 397 20.02 3.70 -12.92
N ALA A 398 19.29 2.66 -12.50
CA ALA A 398 18.66 1.64 -13.34
C ALA A 398 17.39 2.14 -14.07
N GLY A 399 16.96 3.38 -13.84
CA GLY A 399 15.80 3.98 -14.52
C GLY A 399 14.45 3.70 -13.87
N HIS A 400 14.42 3.17 -12.64
CA HIS A 400 13.17 3.03 -11.89
C HIS A 400 12.79 4.38 -11.30
N GLU A 401 11.58 4.84 -11.60
CA GLU A 401 11.04 6.09 -11.09
C GLU A 401 10.86 6.05 -9.56
N ILE A 402 11.29 7.12 -8.89
CA ILE A 402 11.14 7.36 -7.45
C ILE A 402 10.18 8.52 -7.22
N ASN A 403 10.36 9.63 -7.96
CA ASN A 403 9.52 10.82 -7.87
C ASN A 403 9.27 11.45 -9.25
N ARG A 404 8.10 12.05 -9.46
CA ARG A 404 7.75 12.82 -10.65
C ARG A 404 6.94 14.04 -10.27
N LEU A 405 7.34 15.18 -10.80
CA LEU A 405 6.55 16.42 -10.77
C LEU A 405 6.30 16.90 -12.20
N ASN A 406 5.08 17.34 -12.46
CA ASN A 406 4.73 18.07 -13.67
C ASN A 406 4.54 19.54 -13.30
N PHE A 407 4.86 20.44 -14.23
CA PHE A 407 4.66 21.88 -14.08
C PHE A 407 4.59 22.51 -15.47
N THR A 408 3.95 23.66 -15.58
CA THR A 408 3.80 24.41 -16.83
C THR A 408 4.67 25.65 -16.74
N VAL A 409 5.40 25.94 -17.81
CA VAL A 409 6.24 27.13 -17.94
C VAL A 409 5.51 28.15 -18.79
N THR A 410 5.40 29.38 -18.28
CA THR A 410 4.83 30.53 -19.00
C THR A 410 5.83 31.67 -19.03
N GLU A 411 5.79 32.52 -20.04
CA GLU A 411 6.69 33.69 -20.07
C GLU A 411 6.22 34.75 -19.09
N ASP A 412 7.15 35.26 -18.27
CA ASP A 412 6.92 36.42 -17.43
C ASP A 412 7.42 37.69 -18.12
N THR A 413 6.51 38.46 -18.69
CA THR A 413 6.83 39.76 -19.31
C THR A 413 6.81 40.92 -18.31
N ARG A 414 6.47 40.67 -17.04
CA ARG A 414 6.40 41.71 -16.00
C ARG A 414 7.81 42.22 -15.68
N THR A 415 7.92 43.52 -15.44
CA THR A 415 9.18 44.16 -15.04
C THR A 415 9.25 44.46 -13.55
N GLU A 416 8.10 44.48 -12.88
CA GLU A 416 7.99 44.68 -11.44
C GLU A 416 8.59 43.51 -10.64
N PRO A 417 9.02 43.74 -9.39
CA PRO A 417 9.40 42.67 -8.47
C PRO A 417 8.26 41.67 -8.28
N ARG A 418 8.59 40.37 -8.21
CA ARG A 418 7.62 39.33 -7.90
C ARG A 418 7.27 39.37 -6.42
N GLU A 419 6.02 39.06 -6.10
CA GLU A 419 5.66 38.69 -4.74
C GLU A 419 6.16 37.27 -4.48
N GLU A 420 7.26 37.18 -3.74
CA GLU A 420 7.92 35.92 -3.43
C GLU A 420 7.56 35.42 -2.04
N LYS A 421 7.38 34.11 -1.94
CA LYS A 421 7.29 33.37 -0.68
C LYS A 421 8.58 32.60 -0.46
N VAL A 422 9.12 32.68 0.76
CA VAL A 422 10.29 31.90 1.16
C VAL A 422 9.90 30.88 2.22
N ASP A 423 10.07 29.60 1.88
CA ASP A 423 9.96 28.49 2.80
C ASP A 423 11.37 27.97 3.18
N VAL A 424 11.51 27.43 4.38
CA VAL A 424 12.77 26.95 4.95
C VAL A 424 12.70 25.44 5.15
N SER A 425 13.57 24.71 4.46
CA SER A 425 13.76 23.27 4.67
C SER A 425 14.92 23.01 5.64
N VAL A 426 14.59 22.43 6.80
CA VAL A 426 15.53 22.08 7.87
C VAL A 426 15.63 20.57 8.04
N LEU A 427 16.70 20.12 8.70
CA LEU A 427 16.96 18.68 8.95
C LEU A 427 15.76 17.96 9.58
N LYS A 428 15.24 18.42 10.72
CA LYS A 428 14.26 17.63 11.51
C LYS A 428 12.80 17.74 11.04
N VAL A 429 12.49 18.66 10.12
CA VAL A 429 11.11 18.91 9.66
C VAL A 429 11.01 18.60 8.18
N THR A 430 10.16 17.62 7.83
CA THR A 430 10.02 17.14 6.45
C THR A 430 9.38 18.17 5.53
N LYS A 431 8.25 18.73 5.94
CA LYS A 431 7.61 19.84 5.21
C LYS A 431 8.37 21.14 5.52
N PRO A 432 8.78 21.91 4.50
CA PRO A 432 9.31 23.24 4.73
C PRO A 432 8.31 24.10 5.52
N ILE A 433 8.84 24.97 6.38
CA ILE A 433 8.06 25.93 7.17
C ILE A 433 8.29 27.33 6.62
N SER A 434 7.37 28.26 6.86
CA SER A 434 7.56 29.64 6.40
C SER A 434 8.82 30.25 7.04
N LEU A 435 9.46 31.19 6.35
CA LEU A 435 10.61 31.91 6.89
C LEU A 435 10.27 32.60 8.23
N GLU A 436 9.07 33.17 8.34
CA GLU A 436 8.60 33.83 9.56
C GLU A 436 8.48 32.85 10.73
N ASP A 437 7.90 31.67 10.50
CA ASP A 437 7.73 30.65 11.55
C ASP A 437 9.08 30.07 11.96
N TRP A 438 10.00 29.86 11.00
CA TRP A 438 11.36 29.44 11.32
C TRP A 438 12.10 30.47 12.17
N GLN A 439 11.96 31.77 11.87
CA GLN A 439 12.57 32.85 12.66
C GLN A 439 11.99 32.91 14.08
N LYS A 440 10.67 32.74 14.25
CA LYS A 440 10.02 32.66 15.57
C LYS A 440 10.53 31.48 16.41
N LEU A 441 10.94 30.40 15.77
CA LEU A 441 11.51 29.21 16.43
C LEU A 441 12.98 29.35 16.79
N GLN A 442 13.69 30.37 16.28
CA GLN A 442 15.09 30.59 16.64
C GLN A 442 15.20 31.32 17.98
N PRO A 443 16.14 30.90 18.85
CA PRO A 443 16.48 31.69 20.02
C PRO A 443 16.94 33.08 19.56
N ALA A 444 16.46 34.12 20.24
CA ALA A 444 16.87 35.50 19.96
C ALA A 444 18.41 35.59 19.96
N PRO A 445 19.02 36.31 19.00
CA PRO A 445 20.46 36.44 18.96
C PRO A 445 20.94 36.99 20.31
N VAL A 446 21.81 36.22 20.98
CA VAL A 446 22.54 36.70 22.16
C VAL A 446 23.30 37.94 21.70
N ALA A 447 22.90 39.11 22.18
CA ALA A 447 23.61 40.35 21.91
C ALA A 447 25.09 40.11 22.17
N ALA A 448 25.92 40.31 21.15
CA ALA A 448 27.36 40.11 21.25
C ALA A 448 27.85 40.84 22.51
N ALA A 449 28.33 40.07 23.49
CA ALA A 449 28.99 40.64 24.66
C ALA A 449 30.07 41.59 24.15
N ALA A 450 29.96 42.87 24.49
CA ALA A 450 30.89 43.90 24.10
C ALA A 450 32.32 43.41 24.35
N ALA A 451 33.15 43.43 23.31
CA ALA A 451 34.55 43.07 23.42
C ALA A 451 35.18 43.89 24.56
N PRO A 452 35.98 43.29 25.46
CA PRO A 452 36.67 44.05 26.48
C PRO A 452 37.59 45.07 25.81
N THR A 453 37.42 46.34 26.18
CA THR A 453 38.29 47.45 25.80
C THR A 453 39.76 47.07 26.00
N PRO A 454 40.65 47.35 25.03
CA PRO A 454 42.08 47.06 25.20
C PRO A 454 42.61 47.86 26.38
N ALA A 455 43.20 47.17 27.36
CA ALA A 455 43.92 47.83 28.45
C ALA A 455 45.11 48.59 27.85
N THR A 456 45.12 49.90 28.07
CA THR A 456 46.25 50.78 27.77
C THR A 456 47.46 50.33 28.59
N ALA A 457 48.54 49.94 27.91
CA ALA A 457 49.83 49.71 28.56
C ALA A 457 50.42 51.05 29.08
N PRO A 458 51.02 51.09 30.28
CA PRO A 458 51.73 52.28 30.73
C PRO A 458 53.06 52.41 29.97
N ALA A 459 53.32 53.61 29.47
CA ALA A 459 54.59 54.01 28.84
C ALA A 459 55.69 54.21 29.92
N PRO A 460 56.98 54.19 29.53
CA PRO A 460 58.11 53.73 30.36
C PRO A 460 58.47 54.61 31.56
#